data_AF-U1NRZ1-F1
#
_entry.id   AF-U1NRZ1-F1
#
_cell.length_a   1.000
_cell.length_b   1.000
_cell.length_c   1.000
_cell.angle_alpha   90.00
_cell.angle_beta   90.00
_cell.angle_gamma   90.00
#
_symmetry.space_group_name_H-M   'P 1'
#
loop_
_entity.id
_entity.type
_entity.pdbx_description
1 polymer ?
#
loop_
_entity_poly.entity_id
_entity_poly.type
_entity_poly.pdbx_seq_one_letter_code
_entity_poly.pdbx_strand_id
1 'polypeptide(L)'
;MNLAGRTEYGTAEIHEAINVRALGMEAGEMVVAAVDAYETETSNACHAVAATDTGLDADCEAANRQLIRELIDERAASGQDERELAATVDRTTRALLTVRDIERVGDHAVNIAARTLYMLDGDNGLLY
;
A
#
# COMPACT_ATOMS: atom_id res chain seq x y z
N MET A 1 3.80 -19.88 14.16
CA MET A 1 3.42 -18.47 14.42
C MET A 1 2.29 -18.13 13.46
N ASN A 2 1.08 -17.82 13.93
CA ASN A 2 -0.09 -17.57 13.06
C ASN A 2 -0.29 -16.07 12.81
N LEU A 3 -1.07 -15.73 11.78
CA LEU A 3 -1.35 -14.35 11.35
C LEU A 3 -2.10 -13.53 12.42
N ALA A 4 -2.95 -14.18 13.22
CA ALA A 4 -3.72 -13.54 14.29
C ALA A 4 -2.82 -12.99 15.42
N GLY A 5 -1.67 -13.62 15.68
CA GLY A 5 -0.71 -13.12 16.67
C GLY A 5 -0.04 -11.79 16.29
N ARG A 6 -0.18 -11.30 15.04
CA ARG A 6 0.37 -10.00 14.60
C ARG A 6 -0.57 -8.82 14.84
N THR A 7 -1.86 -9.07 15.02
CA THR A 7 -2.86 -8.00 15.24
C THR A 7 -3.00 -7.61 16.71
N GLU A 8 -2.47 -8.42 17.63
CA GLU A 8 -2.49 -8.15 19.09
C GLU A 8 -1.37 -7.21 19.56
N TYR A 9 -0.36 -6.96 18.72
CA TYR A 9 0.51 -5.81 18.93
C TYR A 9 -0.32 -4.57 18.65
N GLY A 10 -0.70 -3.88 19.74
CA GLY A 10 -1.52 -2.67 19.71
C GLY A 10 -1.13 -1.77 18.54
N THR A 11 -2.15 -1.15 17.95
CA THR A 11 -2.08 -0.26 16.79
C THR A 11 -1.32 1.02 17.14
N ALA A 12 -0.05 0.91 17.52
CA ALA A 12 0.88 1.99 17.32
C ALA A 12 0.96 2.16 15.81
N GLU A 13 0.46 3.28 15.30
CA GLU A 13 0.72 3.64 13.92
C GLU A 13 2.23 3.53 13.68
N ILE A 14 2.62 2.84 12.61
CA ILE A 14 4.02 2.60 12.28
C ILE A 14 4.78 3.94 12.17
N HIS A 15 4.05 4.99 11.81
CA HIS A 15 4.46 6.38 11.86
C HIS A 15 3.24 7.28 11.99
N GLU A 16 3.27 8.28 12.86
CA GLU A 16 2.14 9.22 13.10
C GLU A 16 1.82 10.10 11.87
N ALA A 17 2.79 10.24 10.97
CA ALA A 17 2.69 10.95 9.69
C ALA A 17 1.56 10.48 8.78
N ILE A 18 1.24 9.18 8.85
CA ILE A 18 0.54 8.49 7.76
C ILE A 18 -0.49 7.50 8.31
N ASN A 19 -1.64 7.46 7.64
CA ASN A 19 -2.69 6.50 7.96
C ASN A 19 -2.44 5.19 7.21
N VAL A 20 -1.52 4.37 7.71
CA VAL A 20 -1.20 3.04 7.15
C VAL A 20 -2.44 2.14 7.07
N ARG A 21 -3.36 2.29 8.04
CA ARG A 21 -4.60 1.51 8.06
C ARG A 21 -5.46 1.79 6.84
N ALA A 22 -5.64 3.07 6.47
CA ALA A 22 -6.44 3.44 5.31
C ALA A 22 -5.87 2.84 4.03
N LEU A 23 -4.57 3.01 3.78
CA LEU A 23 -3.87 2.43 2.62
C LEU A 23 -4.04 0.91 2.57
N GLY A 24 -3.85 0.24 3.71
CA GLY A 24 -3.99 -1.22 3.78
C GLY A 24 -5.42 -1.71 3.58
N MET A 25 -6.43 -0.96 4.03
CA MET A 25 -7.84 -1.28 3.80
C MET A 25 -8.20 -1.14 2.32
N GLU A 26 -7.75 -0.06 1.66
CA GLU A 26 -7.98 0.16 0.23
C GLU A 26 -7.34 -0.93 -0.62
N ALA A 27 -6.06 -1.25 -0.38
CA ALA A 27 -5.39 -2.36 -1.07
C ALA A 27 -6.11 -3.71 -0.82
N GLY A 28 -6.61 -3.93 0.40
CA GLY A 28 -7.40 -5.12 0.73
C GLY A 28 -8.73 -5.19 -0.02
N GLU A 29 -9.45 -4.07 -0.14
CA GLU A 29 -10.69 -3.95 -0.90
C GLU A 29 -10.44 -4.21 -2.40
N MET A 30 -9.32 -3.74 -2.95
CA MET A 30 -8.92 -4.06 -4.33
C MET A 30 -8.71 -5.55 -4.55
N VAL A 31 -8.07 -6.26 -3.61
CA VAL A 31 -7.90 -7.72 -3.71
C VAL A 31 -9.26 -8.42 -3.71
N VAL A 32 -10.19 -8.02 -2.84
CA VAL A 32 -11.55 -8.56 -2.81
C VAL A 32 -12.24 -8.32 -4.15
N ALA A 33 -12.21 -7.08 -4.67
CA ALA A 33 -12.82 -6.74 -5.95
C ALA A 33 -12.20 -7.51 -7.13
N ALA A 34 -10.88 -7.76 -7.12
CA ALA A 34 -10.21 -8.54 -8.15
C ALA A 34 -10.61 -10.02 -8.13
N VAL A 35 -10.76 -10.60 -6.93
CA VAL A 35 -11.26 -11.98 -6.78
C VAL A 35 -12.72 -12.08 -7.18
N ASP A 36 -13.56 -11.13 -6.78
CA ASP A 36 -14.96 -11.08 -7.19
C ASP A 36 -15.09 -10.99 -8.72
N ALA A 37 -14.31 -10.11 -9.37
CA ALA A 37 -14.29 -9.97 -10.83
C ALA A 37 -13.88 -11.27 -11.55
N TYR A 38 -12.96 -12.04 -10.95
CA TYR A 38 -12.57 -13.35 -11.43
C TYR A 38 -13.69 -14.38 -11.28
N GLU A 39 -14.32 -14.46 -10.10
CA GLU A 39 -15.40 -15.41 -9.83
C GLU A 39 -16.66 -15.14 -10.65
N THR A 40 -16.97 -13.86 -10.90
CA THR A 40 -18.16 -13.45 -11.67
C THR A 40 -17.87 -13.22 -13.14
N GLU A 41 -16.65 -13.49 -13.62
CA GLU A 41 -16.25 -13.36 -15.02
C GLU A 41 -16.63 -11.98 -15.61
N THR A 42 -16.32 -10.90 -14.88
CA THR A 42 -16.81 -9.54 -15.21
C THR A 42 -15.68 -8.61 -15.66
N SER A 43 -15.56 -8.39 -16.97
CA SER A 43 -14.54 -7.53 -17.58
C SER A 43 -14.55 -6.08 -17.09
N ASN A 44 -15.74 -5.48 -16.95
CA ASN A 44 -15.86 -4.10 -16.45
C ASN A 44 -15.34 -3.96 -15.01
N ALA A 45 -15.50 -4.99 -14.19
CA ALA A 45 -14.96 -4.99 -12.83
C ALA A 45 -13.43 -5.06 -12.84
N CYS A 46 -12.82 -5.74 -13.82
CA CYS A 46 -11.37 -5.75 -13.98
C CYS A 46 -10.81 -4.35 -14.28
N HIS A 47 -11.46 -3.58 -15.15
CA HIS A 47 -11.08 -2.19 -15.41
C HIS A 47 -11.27 -1.28 -14.18
N ALA A 48 -12.31 -1.53 -13.38
CA ALA A 48 -12.53 -0.78 -12.15
C ALA A 48 -11.39 -0.99 -11.14
N VAL A 49 -10.92 -2.24 -10.96
CA VAL A 49 -9.76 -2.55 -10.10
C VAL A 49 -8.52 -1.78 -10.56
N ALA A 50 -8.21 -1.81 -11.86
CA ALA A 50 -7.06 -1.07 -12.41
C ALA A 50 -7.20 0.45 -12.25
N ALA A 51 -8.41 0.99 -12.34
CA ALA A 51 -8.65 2.41 -12.11
C ALA A 51 -8.48 2.81 -10.64
N THR A 52 -8.87 1.94 -9.69
CA THR A 52 -8.68 2.18 -8.25
C THR A 52 -7.19 2.20 -7.87
N ASP A 53 -6.37 1.34 -8.48
CA ASP A 53 -4.93 1.27 -8.23
C ASP A 53 -4.21 2.60 -8.43
N THR A 54 -4.61 3.38 -9.45
CA THR A 54 -4.07 4.73 -9.68
C THR A 54 -4.28 5.67 -8.47
N GLY A 55 -5.38 5.48 -7.73
CA GLY A 55 -5.65 6.22 -6.49
C GLY A 55 -4.74 5.75 -5.35
N LEU A 56 -4.63 4.43 -5.15
CA LEU A 56 -3.77 3.83 -4.14
C LEU A 56 -2.29 4.21 -4.34
N ASP A 57 -1.80 4.21 -5.57
CA ASP A 57 -0.44 4.64 -5.94
C ASP A 57 -0.19 6.10 -5.55
N ALA A 58 -1.14 6.98 -5.88
CA ALA A 58 -1.03 8.40 -5.56
C ALA A 58 -1.01 8.65 -4.05
N ASP A 59 -1.81 7.90 -3.29
CA ASP A 59 -1.88 7.98 -1.84
C ASP A 59 -0.61 7.39 -1.19
N CYS A 60 -0.07 6.30 -1.72
CA CYS A 60 1.23 5.75 -1.33
C CYS A 60 2.37 6.74 -1.60
N GLU A 61 2.39 7.41 -2.76
CA GLU A 61 3.38 8.45 -3.07
C GLU A 61 3.25 9.64 -2.10
N ALA A 62 2.02 10.08 -1.80
CA ALA A 62 1.76 11.14 -0.84
C ALA A 62 2.29 10.76 0.56
N ALA A 63 2.00 9.54 1.02
CA ALA A 63 2.49 9.01 2.30
C ALA A 63 4.03 8.97 2.36
N ASN A 64 4.68 8.47 1.31
CA ASN A 64 6.15 8.42 1.23
C ASN A 64 6.76 9.83 1.27
N ARG A 65 6.18 10.80 0.55
CA ARG A 65 6.64 12.20 0.60
C ARG A 65 6.49 12.80 2.00
N GLN A 66 5.40 12.48 2.71
CA GLN A 66 5.19 12.96 4.07
C GLN A 66 6.24 12.37 5.04
N LEU A 67 6.49 11.07 4.98
CA LEU A 67 7.52 10.39 5.78
C LEU A 67 8.92 11.01 5.57
N ILE A 68 9.29 11.31 4.32
CA ILE A 68 10.59 11.91 4.01
C ILE A 68 10.68 13.34 4.55
N ARG A 69 9.60 14.13 4.46
CA ARG A 69 9.58 15.50 5.01
C ARG A 69 9.78 15.48 6.51
N GLU A 70 9.07 14.62 7.23
CA GLU A 70 9.21 14.51 8.68
C GLU A 70 10.61 14.07 9.10
N LEU A 71 11.23 13.12 8.38
CA LEU A 71 12.61 12.74 8.63
C LEU A 71 13.59 13.91 8.44
N ILE A 72 13.38 14.76 7.44
CA ILE A 72 14.20 15.96 7.20
C ILE A 72 14.00 16.99 8.32
N ASP A 73 12.75 17.21 8.73
CA ASP A 73 12.40 18.17 9.78
C ASP A 73 12.95 17.74 11.14
N GLU A 74 12.81 16.46 11.51
CA GLU A 74 13.40 15.90 12.73
C GLU A 74 14.93 16.01 12.72
N ARG A 75 15.58 15.75 11.58
CA ARG A 75 17.03 15.93 11.44
C ARG A 75 17.47 17.39 11.57
N ALA A 76 16.67 18.33 11.09
CA ALA A 76 16.97 19.75 11.14
C ALA A 76 16.76 20.36 12.55
N ALA A 77 15.99 19.70 13.41
CA ALA A 77 15.77 20.11 14.79
C ALA A 77 17.10 20.07 15.58
N SER A 78 17.53 21.24 16.06
CA SER A 78 18.75 21.35 16.87
C SER A 78 18.55 20.71 18.25
N GLY A 79 19.44 19.79 18.64
CA GLY A 79 19.48 19.23 19.99
C GLY A 79 19.15 17.74 20.12
N GLN A 80 18.91 17.03 19.01
CA GLN A 80 18.74 15.58 19.05
C GLN A 80 20.08 14.86 19.26
N ASP A 81 20.11 13.91 20.19
CA ASP A 81 21.23 12.97 20.33
C ASP A 81 21.23 11.96 19.17
N GLU A 82 22.40 11.43 18.81
CA GLU A 82 22.57 10.47 17.69
C GLU A 82 21.64 9.26 17.83
N ARG A 83 21.31 8.87 19.06
CA ARG A 83 20.39 7.77 19.36
C ARG A 83 18.95 8.06 18.96
N GLU A 84 18.48 9.29 19.19
CA GLU A 84 17.12 9.70 18.83
C GLU A 84 16.97 9.75 17.32
N LEU A 85 17.95 10.36 16.64
CA LEU A 85 17.98 10.40 15.18
C LEU A 85 18.00 8.99 14.57
N ALA A 86 18.81 8.07 15.12
CA ALA A 86 18.84 6.68 14.66
C ALA A 86 17.48 5.97 14.82
N ALA A 87 16.78 6.22 15.93
CA ALA A 87 15.44 5.66 16.16
C ALA A 87 14.41 6.21 15.16
N THR A 88 14.47 7.50 14.83
CA THR A 88 13.63 8.12 13.80
C THR A 88 13.91 7.55 12.41
N VAL A 89 15.18 7.40 12.04
CA VAL A 89 15.57 6.79 10.76
C VAL A 89 15.02 5.36 10.65
N ASP A 90 15.15 4.54 11.70
CA ASP A 90 14.63 3.17 11.71
C ASP A 90 13.10 3.14 11.59
N ARG A 91 12.38 3.99 12.33
CA ARG A 91 10.92 4.12 12.25
C ARG A 91 10.45 4.53 10.85
N THR A 92 11.07 5.56 10.28
CA THR A 92 10.77 6.05 8.93
C THR A 92 11.04 4.98 7.88
N THR A 93 12.16 4.27 8.00
CA THR A 93 12.52 3.18 7.07
C THR A 93 11.48 2.07 7.09
N ARG A 94 11.02 1.66 8.27
CA ARG A 94 9.95 0.64 8.40
C ARG A 94 8.64 1.11 7.80
N ALA A 95 8.29 2.38 7.99
CA ALA A 95 7.09 2.97 7.41
C ALA A 95 7.14 2.99 5.88
N LEU A 96 8.24 3.44 5.28
CA LEU A 96 8.45 3.45 3.83
C LEU A 96 8.34 2.04 3.23
N LEU A 97 8.97 1.04 3.88
CA LEU A 97 8.87 -0.35 3.44
C LEU A 97 7.44 -0.89 3.56
N THR A 98 6.70 -0.48 4.59
CA THR A 98 5.30 -0.89 4.75
C THR A 98 4.41 -0.29 3.65
N VAL A 99 4.56 1.00 3.35
CA VAL A 99 3.80 1.64 2.25
C VAL A 99 4.08 0.94 0.92
N ARG A 100 5.35 0.67 0.62
CA ARG A 100 5.74 -0.10 -0.58
C ARG A 100 5.13 -1.51 -0.61
N ASP A 101 5.09 -2.20 0.53
CA ASP A 101 4.51 -3.54 0.59
C ASP A 101 2.98 -3.49 0.40
N ILE A 102 2.31 -2.39 0.77
CA ILE A 102 0.87 -2.15 0.51
C ILE A 102 0.62 -1.85 -0.98
N GLU A 103 1.41 -0.96 -1.59
CA GLU A 103 1.36 -0.65 -3.03
C GLU A 103 1.44 -1.95 -3.86
N ARG A 104 2.37 -2.85 -3.48
CA ARG A 104 2.50 -4.18 -4.10
C ARG A 104 1.28 -5.09 -3.96
N VAL A 105 0.47 -4.92 -2.92
CA VAL A 105 -0.79 -5.65 -2.78
C VAL A 105 -1.81 -5.13 -3.82
N GLY A 106 -1.85 -3.80 -4.04
CA GLY A 106 -2.60 -3.18 -5.14
C GLY A 106 -2.18 -3.71 -6.50
N ASP A 107 -0.87 -3.68 -6.80
CA ASP A 107 -0.29 -4.26 -8.01
C ASP A 107 -0.74 -5.72 -8.22
N HIS A 108 -0.76 -6.52 -7.15
CA HIS A 108 -1.17 -7.91 -7.21
C HIS A 108 -2.67 -8.06 -7.50
N ALA A 109 -3.52 -7.18 -6.97
CA ALA A 109 -4.94 -7.14 -7.32
C ALA A 109 -5.15 -6.81 -8.81
N VAL A 110 -4.45 -5.78 -9.33
CA VAL A 110 -4.48 -5.45 -10.77
C VAL A 110 -4.00 -6.62 -11.61
N ASN A 111 -2.95 -7.32 -11.18
CA ASN A 111 -2.44 -8.51 -11.85
C ASN A 111 -3.47 -9.64 -11.97
N ILE A 112 -4.31 -9.85 -10.96
CA ILE A 112 -5.42 -10.81 -11.00
C ILE A 112 -6.48 -10.33 -11.99
N ALA A 113 -6.90 -9.07 -11.89
CA ALA A 113 -7.90 -8.46 -12.77
C ALA A 113 -7.46 -8.46 -14.25
N ALA A 114 -6.21 -8.10 -14.55
CA ALA A 114 -5.67 -8.05 -15.89
C ALA A 114 -5.65 -9.43 -16.57
N ARG A 115 -5.24 -10.47 -15.82
CA ARG A 115 -5.26 -11.84 -16.34
C ARG A 115 -6.69 -12.34 -16.53
N THR A 116 -7.61 -11.96 -15.64
CA THR A 116 -9.04 -12.25 -15.76
C THR A 116 -9.61 -11.64 -17.04
N LEU A 117 -9.40 -10.35 -17.27
CA LEU A 117 -9.83 -9.65 -18.49
C LEU A 117 -9.29 -10.34 -19.75
N TYR A 118 -8.01 -10.72 -19.74
CA TYR A 118 -7.41 -11.44 -20.86
C TYR A 118 -8.07 -12.80 -21.11
N MET A 119 -8.43 -13.55 -20.06
CA MET A 119 -9.11 -14.83 -20.20
C MET A 119 -10.53 -14.70 -20.77
N LEU A 120 -11.24 -13.61 -20.44
CA LEU A 120 -12.62 -13.37 -20.88
C LEU A 120 -12.68 -12.85 -22.32
N ASP A 121 -11.91 -11.80 -22.60
CA ASP A 121 -12.07 -11.01 -23.82
C ASP A 121 -10.86 -11.11 -24.78
N GLY A 122 -9.78 -11.76 -24.35
CA GLY A 122 -8.50 -11.74 -25.08
C GLY A 122 -7.79 -10.38 -25.05
N ASP A 123 -8.29 -9.44 -24.24
CA ASP A 123 -7.75 -8.09 -24.11
C ASP A 123 -6.50 -8.07 -23.21
N ASN A 124 -5.40 -7.57 -23.76
CA ASN A 124 -4.11 -7.46 -23.08
C ASN A 124 -3.78 -6.02 -22.64
N GLY A 125 -4.72 -5.09 -22.72
CA GLY A 125 -4.54 -3.68 -22.40
C GLY A 125 -4.23 -3.39 -20.92
N LEU A 126 -4.38 -4.38 -20.03
CA LEU A 126 -3.97 -4.29 -18.62
C LEU A 126 -2.72 -5.14 -18.30
N LEU A 127 -2.13 -5.84 -19.27
CA LEU A 127 -0.94 -6.66 -19.07
C LEU A 127 0.30 -5.84 -19.44
N TYR A 128 1.01 -5.31 -18.43
CA TYR A 128 2.25 -4.56 -18.56
C TYR A 128 3.40 -5.21 -17.79
#